data_AF-A0A087N334-F1
#
_entry.id   AF-A0A087N334-F1
#
_cell.length_a   1.000
_cell.length_b   1.000
_cell.length_c   1.000
_cell.angle_alpha   90.00
_cell.angle_beta   90.00
_cell.angle_gamma   90.00
#
_symmetry.space_group_name_H-M   'P 1'
#
loop_
_entity.id
_entity.type
_entity.pdbx_description
1 polymer ?
#
loop_
_entity_poly.entity_id
_entity_poly.type
_entity_poly.pdbx_seq_one_letter_code
_entity_poly.pdbx_strand_id
1 'polypeptide(L)'
;MNKAAVKKTLITTLAIIVIGVAAYFIIPVSVPFILAGCTAFLLEPIITFVKRKWNWSRQLAVGVIYTISIAFISFLCYLTVTQLIAQVINMSKQMPMYIAKLTGIWVQMQGNIAKYTENLPVEVADSIQKTMVEFTNKLEMSIVNVFNYERITAFLGEMPSFLVSLLVYMIALFLFMLELPRLKEAFFARLKPSTEEKTRMIMNRLKDAVFGFMKAQFLVSLLIGGVAFIALLLIHPKYAISMGLVIWIIDVIPFLGSILVLAPWAIFYFLIGNTALGVKLLILAGILLIIRRTVEPKVMGSHIGLSPLPTLIAMFVGLKLFGIIGLLLGPLLIILIMALKEAGIIKMQWKI
;
A
#
# COMPACT_ATOMS: atom_id res chain seq x y z
N MET A 1 -2.23 -48.79 17.73
CA MET A 1 -2.77 -47.72 16.84
C MET A 1 -3.62 -48.34 15.74
N ASN A 2 -4.87 -47.89 15.57
CA ASN A 2 -5.81 -48.48 14.63
C ASN A 2 -5.41 -48.16 13.17
N LYS A 3 -5.27 -49.16 12.28
CA LYS A 3 -4.83 -48.99 10.87
C LYS A 3 -5.70 -47.98 10.10
N ALA A 4 -6.99 -47.89 10.44
CA ALA A 4 -7.92 -46.91 9.88
C ALA A 4 -7.60 -45.46 10.29
N ALA A 5 -7.15 -45.25 11.53
CA ALA A 5 -6.72 -43.94 12.02
C ALA A 5 -5.42 -43.51 11.31
N VAL A 6 -4.45 -44.41 11.16
CA VAL A 6 -3.18 -44.14 10.45
C VAL A 6 -3.44 -43.78 8.98
N LYS A 7 -4.29 -44.55 8.28
CA LYS A 7 -4.67 -44.26 6.89
C LYS A 7 -5.38 -42.91 6.75
N LYS A 8 -6.29 -42.58 7.67
CA LYS A 8 -6.98 -41.28 7.69
C LYS A 8 -6.00 -40.14 7.92
N THR A 9 -5.08 -40.26 8.88
CA THR A 9 -4.05 -39.24 9.14
C THR A 9 -3.13 -39.08 7.93
N LEU A 10 -2.66 -40.17 7.32
CA LEU A 10 -1.79 -40.13 6.14
C LEU A 10 -2.47 -39.44 4.94
N ILE A 11 -3.74 -39.78 4.65
CA ILE A 11 -4.53 -39.13 3.59
C ILE A 11 -4.73 -37.65 3.90
N THR A 12 -4.99 -37.30 5.15
CA THR A 12 -5.19 -35.89 5.55
C THR A 12 -3.90 -35.11 5.40
N THR A 13 -2.75 -35.65 5.81
CA THR A 13 -1.44 -35.03 5.65
C THR A 13 -1.07 -34.89 4.18
N LEU A 14 -1.29 -35.93 3.36
CA LEU A 14 -1.03 -35.87 1.92
C LEU A 14 -1.92 -34.83 1.24
N ALA A 15 -3.21 -34.76 1.60
CA ALA A 15 -4.13 -33.74 1.10
C ALA A 15 -3.67 -32.32 1.49
N ILE A 16 -3.20 -32.11 2.72
CA ILE A 16 -2.65 -30.81 3.16
C ILE A 16 -1.41 -30.43 2.34
N ILE A 17 -0.50 -31.38 2.09
CA ILE A 17 0.70 -31.14 1.29
C ILE A 17 0.33 -30.78 -0.16
N VAL A 18 -0.57 -31.56 -0.78
CA VAL A 18 -1.03 -31.30 -2.15
C VAL A 18 -1.75 -29.95 -2.26
N ILE A 19 -2.60 -29.61 -1.29
CA ILE A 19 -3.25 -28.28 -1.21
C ILE A 19 -2.19 -27.19 -1.04
N GLY A 20 -1.17 -27.40 -0.20
CA GLY A 20 -0.09 -26.45 0.02
C GLY A 20 0.74 -26.18 -1.24
N VAL A 21 1.09 -27.23 -1.98
CA VAL A 21 1.81 -27.12 -3.26
C VAL A 21 0.94 -26.48 -4.33
N ALA A 22 -0.33 -26.89 -4.45
CA ALA A 22 -1.28 -26.27 -5.39
C ALA A 22 -1.47 -24.78 -5.07
N ALA A 23 -1.62 -24.42 -3.79
CA ALA A 23 -1.72 -23.04 -3.36
C ALA A 23 -0.47 -22.22 -3.73
N TYR A 24 0.74 -22.79 -3.59
CA TYR A 24 1.99 -22.12 -3.97
C TYR A 24 2.01 -21.70 -5.45
N PHE A 25 1.54 -22.56 -6.36
CA PHE A 25 1.49 -22.25 -7.79
C PHE A 25 0.26 -21.43 -8.21
N ILE A 26 -0.88 -21.62 -7.56
CA ILE A 26 -2.16 -21.00 -7.94
C ILE A 26 -2.28 -19.57 -7.41
N ILE A 27 -1.81 -19.29 -6.19
CA ILE A 27 -1.97 -17.99 -5.54
C ILE A 27 -1.41 -16.83 -6.38
N PRO A 28 -0.18 -16.90 -6.94
CA PRO A 28 0.37 -15.81 -7.75
C PRO A 28 -0.49 -15.47 -8.98
N VAL A 29 -1.04 -16.49 -9.65
CA VAL A 29 -1.89 -16.32 -10.85
C VAL A 29 -3.30 -15.87 -10.46
N SER A 30 -3.73 -16.15 -9.22
CA SER A 30 -5.06 -15.82 -8.71
C SER A 30 -5.18 -14.39 -8.16
N VAL A 31 -4.07 -13.65 -8.05
CA VAL A 31 -4.04 -12.28 -7.51
C VAL A 31 -5.13 -11.37 -8.11
N PRO A 32 -5.30 -11.25 -9.45
CA PRO A 32 -6.35 -10.39 -10.01
C PRO A 32 -7.76 -10.85 -9.63
N PHE A 33 -8.01 -12.16 -9.49
CA PHE A 33 -9.30 -12.69 -9.06
C PHE A 33 -9.58 -12.42 -7.58
N ILE A 34 -8.57 -12.59 -6.73
CA ILE A 34 -8.67 -12.32 -5.29
C ILE A 34 -8.95 -10.83 -5.08
N LEU A 35 -8.21 -9.96 -5.76
CA LEU A 35 -8.44 -8.51 -5.73
C LEU A 35 -9.84 -8.16 -6.20
N ALA A 36 -10.29 -8.73 -7.33
CA ALA A 36 -11.62 -8.51 -7.85
C ALA A 36 -12.72 -8.92 -6.87
N GLY A 37 -12.58 -10.10 -6.24
CA GLY A 37 -13.51 -10.58 -5.22
C GLY A 37 -13.54 -9.69 -3.98
N CYS A 38 -12.38 -9.26 -3.49
CA CYS A 38 -12.27 -8.31 -2.38
C CYS A 38 -12.91 -6.96 -2.73
N THR A 39 -12.64 -6.39 -3.90
CA THR A 39 -13.23 -5.13 -4.35
C THR A 39 -14.75 -5.27 -4.53
N ALA A 40 -15.23 -6.37 -5.13
CA ALA A 40 -16.67 -6.64 -5.27
C ALA A 40 -17.37 -6.71 -3.90
N PHE A 41 -16.75 -7.37 -2.91
CA PHE A 41 -17.25 -7.42 -1.55
C PHE A 41 -17.35 -6.03 -0.92
N LEU A 42 -16.33 -5.17 -1.11
CA LEU A 42 -16.33 -3.79 -0.64
C LEU A 42 -17.40 -2.92 -1.31
N LEU A 43 -17.69 -3.15 -2.60
CA LEU A 43 -18.70 -2.40 -3.36
C LEU A 43 -20.13 -2.91 -3.09
N GLU A 44 -20.33 -4.11 -2.55
CA GLU A 44 -21.66 -4.72 -2.35
C GLU A 44 -22.65 -3.86 -1.55
N PRO A 45 -22.27 -3.17 -0.45
CA PRO A 45 -23.20 -2.27 0.25
C PRO A 45 -23.68 -1.11 -0.63
N ILE A 46 -22.81 -0.60 -1.50
CA ILE A 46 -23.15 0.47 -2.45
C ILE A 46 -24.11 -0.07 -3.51
N ILE A 47 -23.84 -1.27 -4.05
CA ILE A 47 -24.70 -1.94 -5.05
C ILE A 47 -26.09 -2.20 -4.47
N THR A 48 -26.16 -2.77 -3.27
CA THR A 48 -27.43 -3.05 -2.61
C THR A 48 -28.18 -1.77 -2.20
N PHE A 49 -27.47 -0.73 -1.78
CA PHE A 49 -28.04 0.59 -1.49
C PHE A 49 -28.67 1.23 -2.74
N VAL A 50 -27.93 1.31 -3.84
CA VAL A 50 -28.39 1.84 -5.15
C VAL A 50 -29.58 1.03 -5.67
N LYS A 51 -29.47 -0.30 -5.65
CA LYS A 51 -30.55 -1.22 -6.02
C LYS A 51 -31.83 -0.94 -5.23
N ARG A 52 -31.73 -0.80 -3.90
CA ARG A 52 -32.88 -0.55 -3.01
C ARG A 52 -33.42 0.87 -3.12
N LYS A 53 -32.56 1.86 -3.31
CA LYS A 53 -32.95 3.28 -3.34
C LYS A 53 -33.68 3.64 -4.64
N TRP A 54 -33.26 3.06 -5.77
CA TRP A 54 -33.85 3.31 -7.09
C TRP A 54 -34.66 2.15 -7.66
N ASN A 55 -34.86 1.06 -6.90
CA ASN A 55 -35.57 -0.15 -7.33
C ASN A 55 -35.06 -0.75 -8.66
N TRP A 56 -33.76 -0.61 -8.93
CA TRP A 56 -33.14 -1.13 -10.15
C TRP A 56 -32.93 -2.64 -10.12
N SER A 57 -32.79 -3.25 -11.30
CA SER A 57 -32.30 -4.61 -11.41
C SER A 57 -30.82 -4.67 -10.96
N ARG A 58 -30.36 -5.86 -10.50
CA ARG A 58 -28.97 -6.00 -10.05
C ARG A 58 -27.98 -5.68 -11.17
N GLN A 59 -28.28 -6.10 -12.41
CA GLN A 59 -27.44 -5.85 -13.57
C GLN A 59 -27.24 -4.35 -13.82
N LEU A 60 -28.30 -3.55 -13.71
CA LEU A 60 -28.22 -2.10 -13.87
C LEU A 60 -27.42 -1.45 -12.74
N ALA A 61 -27.68 -1.82 -11.48
CA ALA A 61 -26.94 -1.28 -10.34
C ALA A 61 -25.44 -1.62 -10.43
N VAL A 62 -25.10 -2.86 -10.81
CA VAL A 62 -23.72 -3.29 -11.04
C VAL A 62 -23.08 -2.50 -12.19
N GLY A 63 -23.76 -2.42 -13.34
CA GLY A 63 -23.24 -1.72 -14.52
C GLY A 63 -22.93 -0.25 -14.23
N VAL A 64 -23.82 0.46 -13.52
CA VAL A 64 -23.61 1.87 -13.16
C VAL A 64 -22.47 2.03 -12.16
N ILE A 65 -22.43 1.24 -11.09
CA ILE A 65 -21.37 1.36 -10.07
C ILE A 65 -20.01 0.97 -10.65
N TYR A 66 -19.95 -0.08 -11.48
CA TYR A 66 -18.75 -0.50 -12.17
C TYR A 66 -18.22 0.60 -13.09
N THR A 67 -19.09 1.20 -13.90
CA THR A 67 -18.74 2.31 -14.79
C THR A 67 -18.25 3.53 -14.02
N ILE A 68 -18.96 3.94 -12.96
CA ILE A 68 -18.55 5.07 -12.10
C ILE A 68 -17.20 4.79 -11.45
N SER A 69 -16.97 3.57 -10.95
CA SER A 69 -15.70 3.20 -10.31
C SER A 69 -14.54 3.27 -11.28
N ILE A 70 -14.71 2.75 -12.50
CA ILE A 70 -13.67 2.80 -13.55
C ILE A 70 -13.43 4.24 -14.00
N ALA A 71 -14.49 5.02 -14.20
CA ALA A 71 -14.38 6.42 -14.59
C ALA A 71 -13.62 7.23 -13.51
N PHE A 72 -13.95 7.01 -12.23
CA PHE A 72 -13.29 7.65 -11.11
C PHE A 72 -11.80 7.28 -11.01
N ILE A 73 -11.48 5.99 -11.11
CA ILE A 73 -10.07 5.51 -11.07
C ILE A 73 -9.30 6.03 -12.28
N SER A 74 -9.89 5.98 -13.49
CA SER A 74 -9.27 6.48 -14.72
C SER A 74 -9.02 7.99 -14.64
N PHE A 75 -9.97 8.75 -14.10
CA PHE A 75 -9.83 10.19 -13.89
C PHE A 75 -8.70 10.51 -12.89
N LEU A 76 -8.65 9.80 -11.76
CA LEU A 76 -7.59 9.99 -10.76
C LEU A 76 -6.21 9.62 -11.31
N CYS A 77 -6.14 8.52 -12.08
CA CYS A 77 -4.94 8.08 -12.77
C CYS A 77 -4.49 9.13 -13.80
N TYR A 78 -5.40 9.62 -14.63
CA TYR A 78 -5.13 10.69 -15.60
C TYR A 78 -4.56 11.93 -14.92
N LEU A 79 -5.20 12.43 -13.85
CA LEU A 79 -4.70 13.60 -13.10
C LEU A 79 -3.30 13.36 -12.53
N THR A 80 -3.08 12.18 -11.93
CA THR A 80 -1.80 11.88 -11.27
C THR A 80 -0.69 11.69 -12.30
N VAL A 81 -0.91 10.88 -13.34
CA VAL A 81 0.09 10.57 -14.38
C VAL A 81 0.45 11.81 -15.19
N THR A 82 -0.52 12.60 -15.64
CA THR A 82 -0.24 13.81 -16.41
C THR A 82 0.58 14.82 -15.61
N GLN A 83 0.23 15.02 -14.34
CA GLN A 83 0.97 15.90 -13.44
C GLN A 83 2.38 15.36 -13.16
N LEU A 84 2.53 14.06 -12.92
CA LEU A 84 3.84 13.45 -12.71
C LEU A 84 4.73 13.56 -13.96
N ILE A 85 4.21 13.30 -15.16
CA ILE A 85 4.96 13.46 -16.41
C ILE A 85 5.43 14.91 -16.57
N ALA A 86 4.55 15.89 -16.36
CA ALA A 86 4.92 17.30 -16.43
C ALA A 86 6.05 17.66 -15.45
N GLN A 87 6.11 16.99 -14.30
CA GLN A 87 7.13 17.22 -13.28
C GLN A 87 8.44 16.53 -13.58
N VAL A 88 8.39 15.29 -14.07
CA VAL A 88 9.57 14.59 -14.56
C VAL A 88 10.23 15.39 -15.68
N ILE A 89 9.44 15.93 -16.63
CA ILE A 89 9.95 16.80 -17.70
C ILE A 89 10.58 18.07 -17.13
N ASN A 90 9.89 18.76 -16.20
CA ASN A 90 10.43 19.97 -15.58
C ASN A 90 11.70 19.71 -14.76
N MET A 91 11.76 18.58 -14.06
CA MET A 91 12.90 18.16 -13.25
C MET A 91 14.07 17.77 -14.14
N SER A 92 13.82 17.06 -15.24
CA SER A 92 14.82 16.75 -16.27
C SER A 92 15.46 18.02 -16.84
N LYS A 93 14.66 19.05 -17.16
CA LYS A 93 15.18 20.36 -17.61
C LYS A 93 16.02 21.08 -16.56
N GLN A 94 15.70 20.90 -15.28
CA GLN A 94 16.43 21.52 -14.16
C GLN A 94 17.61 20.66 -13.66
N MET A 95 17.70 19.41 -14.10
CA MET A 95 18.71 18.45 -13.64
C MET A 95 20.15 18.95 -13.86
N PRO A 96 20.53 19.50 -15.04
CA PRO A 96 21.88 20.02 -15.23
C PRO A 96 22.25 21.12 -14.23
N MET A 97 21.29 21.99 -13.88
CA MET A 97 21.49 23.03 -12.88
C MET A 97 21.67 22.44 -11.48
N TYR A 98 20.90 21.42 -11.11
CA TYR A 98 21.07 20.74 -9.82
C TYR A 98 22.41 20.01 -9.73
N ILE A 99 22.85 19.35 -10.81
CA ILE A 99 24.18 18.74 -10.90
C ILE A 99 25.27 19.81 -10.75
N ALA A 100 25.18 20.93 -11.47
CA ALA A 100 26.13 22.04 -11.38
C ALA A 100 26.18 22.66 -9.96
N LYS A 101 25.04 22.73 -9.27
CA LYS A 101 24.98 23.22 -7.88
C LYS A 101 25.62 22.23 -6.91
N LEU A 102 25.40 20.93 -7.11
CA LEU A 102 26.03 19.87 -6.31
C LEU A 102 27.56 19.86 -6.51
N THR A 103 28.04 20.00 -7.75
CA THR A 103 29.49 20.12 -8.02
C THR A 103 30.08 21.40 -7.43
N GLY A 104 29.35 22.52 -7.44
CA GLY A 104 29.78 23.75 -6.77
C GLY A 104 29.90 23.60 -5.26
N ILE A 105 28.90 23.00 -4.60
CA ILE A 105 28.94 22.68 -3.16
C ILE A 105 30.11 21.74 -2.87
N TRP A 106 30.34 20.77 -3.75
CA TRP A 106 31.44 19.82 -3.63
C TRP A 106 32.82 20.50 -3.65
N VAL A 107 33.08 21.36 -4.63
CA VAL A 107 34.32 22.14 -4.72
C VAL A 107 34.52 23.00 -3.46
N GLN A 108 33.44 23.59 -2.94
CA GLN A 108 33.50 24.38 -1.73
C GLN A 108 33.77 23.53 -0.48
N MET A 109 33.18 22.34 -0.37
CA MET A 109 33.46 21.39 0.70
C MET A 109 34.90 20.90 0.66
N GLN A 110 35.45 20.59 -0.54
CA GLN A 110 36.86 20.23 -0.69
C GLN A 110 37.78 21.38 -0.22
N GLY A 111 37.49 22.62 -0.61
CA GLY A 111 38.26 23.79 -0.17
C GLY A 111 38.18 24.02 1.34
N ASN A 112 37.03 23.78 1.97
CA ASN A 112 36.87 23.90 3.42
C ASN A 112 37.61 22.78 4.15
N ILE A 113 37.51 21.53 3.68
CA ILE A 113 38.22 20.39 4.26
C ILE A 113 39.73 20.63 4.17
N ALA A 114 40.25 21.04 3.02
CA ALA A 114 41.67 21.35 2.84
C ALA A 114 42.20 22.36 3.88
N LYS A 115 41.39 23.38 4.22
CA LYS A 115 41.71 24.36 5.28
C LYS A 115 41.67 23.75 6.68
N TYR A 116 40.73 22.86 6.97
CA TYR A 116 40.63 22.19 8.28
C TYR A 116 41.66 21.06 8.46
N THR A 117 42.20 20.52 7.36
CA THR A 117 43.20 19.45 7.36
C THR A 117 44.63 19.97 7.22
N GLU A 118 44.84 21.27 7.03
CA GLU A 118 46.15 21.90 6.80
C GLU A 118 47.17 21.62 7.92
N ASN A 119 46.69 21.42 9.16
CA ASN A 119 47.52 21.13 10.33
C ASN A 119 47.53 19.65 10.74
N LEU A 120 46.93 18.74 9.94
CA LEU A 120 46.90 17.32 10.23
C LEU A 120 48.08 16.59 9.60
N PRO A 121 48.47 15.41 10.14
CA PRO A 121 49.40 14.52 9.47
C PRO A 121 48.93 14.20 8.04
N VAL A 122 49.88 14.15 7.10
CA VAL A 122 49.59 13.97 5.67
C VAL A 122 48.75 12.71 5.43
N GLU A 123 49.00 11.61 6.15
CA GLU A 123 48.22 10.38 5.99
C GLU A 123 46.73 10.55 6.39
N VAL A 124 46.44 11.39 7.38
CA VAL A 124 45.08 11.65 7.86
C VAL A 124 44.34 12.56 6.89
N ALA A 125 44.99 13.62 6.40
CA ALA A 125 44.43 14.52 5.40
C ALA A 125 44.11 13.77 4.09
N ASP A 126 45.03 12.93 3.62
CA ASP A 126 44.89 12.17 2.38
C ASP A 126 43.78 11.11 2.48
N SER A 127 43.65 10.46 3.65
CA SER A 127 42.56 9.51 3.93
C SER A 127 41.18 10.17 3.97
N ILE A 128 41.07 11.35 4.59
CA ILE A 128 39.83 12.13 4.61
C ILE A 128 39.45 12.56 3.19
N GLN A 129 40.41 13.04 2.39
CA GLN A 129 40.18 13.48 1.03
C GLN A 129 39.76 12.33 0.12
N LYS A 130 40.43 11.16 0.20
CA LYS A 130 40.04 9.94 -0.53
C LYS A 130 38.65 9.45 -0.16
N THR A 131 38.34 9.35 1.13
CA THR A 131 37.02 8.87 1.62
C THR A 131 35.90 9.77 1.10
N MET A 132 36.14 11.09 1.09
CA MET A 132 35.19 12.06 0.56
C MET A 132 35.01 11.91 -0.95
N VAL A 133 36.11 11.81 -1.73
CA VAL A 133 36.03 11.60 -3.19
C VAL A 133 35.29 10.30 -3.51
N GLU A 134 35.56 9.22 -2.80
CA GLU A 134 34.85 7.95 -2.98
C GLU A 134 33.36 8.05 -2.63
N PHE A 135 33.01 8.74 -1.54
CA PHE A 135 31.61 8.97 -1.16
C PHE A 135 30.86 9.74 -2.25
N THR A 136 31.47 10.78 -2.81
CA THR A 136 30.87 11.61 -3.86
C THR A 136 30.75 10.86 -5.18
N ASN A 137 31.78 10.13 -5.60
CA ASN A 137 31.70 9.29 -6.79
C ASN A 137 30.61 8.22 -6.65
N LYS A 138 30.43 7.64 -5.45
CA LYS A 138 29.33 6.70 -5.16
C LYS A 138 27.96 7.39 -5.21
N LEU A 139 27.83 8.63 -4.72
CA LEU A 139 26.60 9.41 -4.81
C LEU A 139 26.25 9.75 -6.27
N GLU A 140 27.22 10.20 -7.06
CA GLU A 140 27.04 10.52 -8.48
C GLU A 140 26.60 9.29 -9.27
N MET A 141 27.31 8.17 -9.14
CA MET A 141 26.93 6.90 -9.76
C MET A 141 25.54 6.44 -9.30
N SER A 142 25.17 6.65 -8.03
CA SER A 142 23.83 6.31 -7.53
C SER A 142 22.73 7.17 -8.16
N ILE A 143 22.97 8.47 -8.32
CA ILE A 143 22.02 9.38 -8.99
C ILE A 143 21.85 8.99 -10.46
N VAL A 144 22.95 8.74 -11.18
CA VAL A 144 22.91 8.32 -12.59
C VAL A 144 22.22 6.95 -12.73
N ASN A 145 22.49 6.00 -11.84
CA ASN A 145 21.86 4.68 -11.85
C ASN A 145 20.35 4.71 -11.55
N VAL A 146 19.86 5.72 -10.81
CA VAL A 146 18.41 5.92 -10.59
C VAL A 146 17.71 6.34 -11.89
N PHE A 147 18.38 7.08 -12.77
CA PHE A 147 17.87 7.50 -14.08
C PHE A 147 18.33 6.62 -15.25
N ASN A 148 18.95 5.46 -14.97
CA ASN A 148 19.44 4.57 -16.00
C ASN A 148 18.27 4.09 -16.90
N TYR A 149 18.44 4.25 -18.20
CA TYR A 149 17.49 3.85 -19.24
C TYR A 149 17.04 2.40 -19.08
N GLU A 150 17.90 1.52 -18.55
CA GLU A 150 17.62 0.10 -18.31
C GLU A 150 16.46 -0.12 -17.34
N ARG A 151 16.30 0.73 -16.32
CA ARG A 151 15.17 0.64 -15.37
C ARG A 151 13.87 1.09 -16.02
N ILE A 152 13.93 2.10 -16.88
CA ILE A 152 12.78 2.57 -17.66
C ILE A 152 12.36 1.47 -18.63
N THR A 153 13.29 0.86 -19.36
CA THR A 153 13.00 -0.24 -20.29
C THR A 153 12.51 -1.50 -19.58
N ALA A 154 13.04 -1.83 -18.40
CA ALA A 154 12.54 -2.94 -17.59
C ALA A 154 11.09 -2.72 -17.13
N PHE A 155 10.76 -1.51 -16.66
CA PHE A 155 9.39 -1.13 -16.31
C PHE A 155 8.44 -1.21 -17.52
N LEU A 156 8.87 -0.71 -18.68
CA LEU A 156 8.10 -0.81 -19.92
C LEU A 156 7.91 -2.27 -20.37
N GLY A 157 8.89 -3.13 -20.11
CA GLY A 157 8.84 -4.57 -20.40
C GLY A 157 7.78 -5.32 -19.57
N GLU A 158 7.43 -4.85 -18.37
CA GLU A 158 6.38 -5.45 -17.54
C GLU A 158 4.96 -4.94 -17.88
N MET A 159 4.82 -3.86 -18.65
CA MET A 159 3.51 -3.27 -18.98
C MET A 159 2.53 -4.25 -19.64
N PRO A 160 2.93 -5.13 -20.59
CA PRO A 160 2.01 -6.08 -21.19
C PRO A 160 1.38 -7.03 -20.16
N SER A 161 2.18 -7.56 -19.23
CA SER A 161 1.70 -8.44 -18.16
C SER A 161 0.74 -7.69 -17.23
N PHE A 162 1.07 -6.44 -16.89
CA PHE A 162 0.20 -5.58 -16.10
C PHE A 162 -1.16 -5.34 -16.80
N LEU A 163 -1.17 -5.04 -18.10
CA LEU A 163 -2.40 -4.83 -18.87
C LEU A 163 -3.27 -6.09 -18.92
N VAL A 164 -2.66 -7.26 -19.13
CA VAL A 164 -3.39 -8.54 -19.08
C VAL A 164 -3.99 -8.76 -17.69
N SER A 165 -3.20 -8.57 -16.62
CA SER A 165 -3.69 -8.71 -15.24
C SER A 165 -4.80 -7.71 -14.92
N LEU A 166 -4.72 -6.48 -15.44
CA LEU A 166 -5.73 -5.44 -15.26
C LEU A 166 -7.04 -5.82 -15.97
N LEU A 167 -6.97 -6.31 -17.21
CA LEU A 167 -8.14 -6.78 -17.96
C LEU A 167 -8.82 -7.95 -17.25
N VAL A 168 -8.04 -8.94 -16.79
CA VAL A 168 -8.56 -10.07 -16.01
C VAL A 168 -9.22 -9.58 -14.73
N TYR A 169 -8.58 -8.68 -13.99
CA TYR A 169 -9.16 -8.06 -12.79
C TYR A 169 -10.49 -7.36 -13.10
N MET A 170 -10.58 -6.56 -14.16
CA MET A 170 -11.79 -5.84 -14.55
C MET A 170 -12.95 -6.78 -14.88
N ILE A 171 -12.69 -7.82 -15.69
CA ILE A 171 -13.69 -8.83 -16.04
C ILE A 171 -14.15 -9.59 -14.79
N ALA A 172 -13.19 -10.07 -13.99
CA ALA A 172 -13.49 -10.78 -12.75
C ALA A 172 -14.29 -9.91 -11.79
N LEU A 173 -13.96 -8.63 -11.65
CA LEU A 173 -14.66 -7.68 -10.77
C LEU A 173 -16.12 -7.54 -11.19
N PHE A 174 -16.37 -7.33 -12.48
CA PHE A 174 -17.73 -7.22 -13.00
C PHE A 174 -18.54 -8.48 -12.73
N LEU A 175 -17.96 -9.67 -13.01
CA LEU A 175 -18.63 -10.95 -12.78
C LEU A 175 -18.90 -11.22 -11.30
N PHE A 176 -17.91 -10.98 -10.42
CA PHE A 176 -18.10 -11.10 -8.98
C PHE A 176 -19.19 -10.15 -8.49
N MET A 177 -19.19 -8.88 -8.91
CA MET A 177 -20.25 -7.92 -8.57
C MET A 177 -21.63 -8.41 -9.04
N LEU A 178 -21.73 -9.17 -10.13
CA LEU A 178 -23.01 -9.67 -10.63
C LEU A 178 -23.46 -10.92 -9.86
N GLU A 179 -22.55 -11.85 -9.59
CA GLU A 179 -22.84 -13.19 -9.08
C GLU A 179 -22.72 -13.35 -7.56
N LEU A 180 -22.15 -12.38 -6.84
CA LEU A 180 -21.89 -12.47 -5.39
C LEU A 180 -23.06 -13.02 -4.55
N PRO A 181 -24.34 -12.63 -4.77
CA PRO A 181 -25.46 -13.13 -3.97
C PRO A 181 -25.74 -14.61 -4.26
N ARG A 182 -25.65 -15.01 -5.53
CA ARG A 182 -25.84 -16.41 -5.94
C ARG A 182 -24.73 -17.28 -5.36
N LEU A 183 -23.48 -16.81 -5.41
CA LEU A 183 -22.33 -17.49 -4.81
C LEU A 183 -22.51 -17.62 -3.29
N LYS A 184 -23.00 -16.57 -2.63
CA LYS A 184 -23.29 -16.57 -1.19
C LYS A 184 -24.37 -17.58 -0.83
N GLU A 185 -25.50 -17.58 -1.55
CA GLU A 185 -26.60 -18.51 -1.34
C GLU A 185 -26.18 -19.96 -1.59
N ALA A 186 -25.48 -20.23 -2.70
CA ALA A 186 -24.96 -21.55 -3.02
C ALA A 186 -23.96 -22.07 -1.98
N PHE A 187 -23.15 -21.18 -1.40
CA PHE A 187 -22.24 -21.51 -0.31
C PHE A 187 -23.01 -21.90 0.97
N PHE A 188 -23.98 -21.10 1.40
CA PHE A 188 -24.76 -21.38 2.60
C PHE A 188 -25.68 -22.62 2.44
N ALA A 189 -26.22 -22.86 1.25
CA ALA A 189 -27.07 -24.02 0.97
C ALA A 189 -26.36 -25.38 1.18
N ARG A 190 -25.02 -25.40 1.18
CA ARG A 190 -24.21 -26.61 1.43
C ARG A 190 -23.86 -26.83 2.90
N LEU A 191 -24.21 -25.89 3.78
CA LEU A 191 -23.89 -25.96 5.20
C LEU A 191 -25.05 -26.55 6.00
N LYS A 192 -24.72 -27.24 7.10
CA LYS A 192 -25.73 -27.63 8.10
C LYS A 192 -26.26 -26.38 8.82
N PRO A 193 -27.52 -26.33 9.30
CA PRO A 193 -28.09 -25.15 9.93
C PRO A 193 -27.23 -24.55 11.07
N SER A 194 -26.69 -25.40 11.95
CA SER A 194 -25.82 -24.97 13.05
C SER A 194 -24.45 -24.44 12.60
N THR A 195 -23.98 -24.86 11.43
CA THR A 195 -22.73 -24.39 10.83
C THR A 195 -22.96 -23.10 10.05
N GLU A 196 -24.10 -22.99 9.36
CA GLU A 196 -24.53 -21.78 8.68
C GLU A 196 -24.63 -20.59 9.64
N GLU A 197 -25.31 -20.76 10.79
CA GLU A 197 -25.48 -19.69 11.78
C GLU A 197 -24.13 -19.15 12.27
N LYS A 198 -23.22 -20.04 12.67
CA LYS A 198 -21.85 -19.69 13.07
C LYS A 198 -21.08 -18.98 11.94
N THR A 199 -21.20 -19.49 10.72
CA THR A 199 -20.51 -18.93 9.56
C THR A 199 -21.04 -17.54 9.22
N ARG A 200 -22.35 -17.30 9.32
CA ARG A 200 -22.96 -15.97 9.14
C ARG A 200 -22.48 -15.00 10.20
N MET A 201 -22.39 -15.42 11.46
CA MET A 201 -21.85 -14.61 12.55
C MET A 201 -20.39 -14.18 12.27
N ILE A 202 -19.54 -15.12 11.87
CA ILE A 202 -18.13 -14.85 11.51
C ILE A 202 -18.05 -13.89 10.31
N MET A 203 -18.83 -14.15 9.26
CA MET A 203 -18.83 -13.34 8.04
C MET A 203 -19.29 -11.90 8.32
N ASN A 204 -20.29 -11.71 9.19
CA ASN A 204 -20.75 -10.38 9.59
C ASN A 204 -19.68 -9.64 10.41
N ARG A 205 -19.00 -10.31 11.34
CA ARG A 205 -17.88 -9.71 12.08
C ARG A 205 -16.73 -9.28 11.18
N LEU A 206 -16.35 -10.13 10.22
CA LEU A 206 -15.32 -9.78 9.24
C LEU A 206 -15.75 -8.62 8.37
N LYS A 207 -17.01 -8.62 7.93
CA LYS A 207 -17.61 -7.51 7.19
C LYS A 207 -17.48 -6.22 8.00
N ASP A 208 -17.98 -6.18 9.23
CA ASP A 208 -17.97 -4.97 10.06
C ASP A 208 -16.54 -4.47 10.32
N ALA A 209 -15.60 -5.38 10.58
CA ALA A 209 -14.19 -5.03 10.75
C ALA A 209 -13.55 -4.46 9.47
N VAL A 210 -13.77 -5.10 8.32
CA VAL A 210 -13.25 -4.63 7.01
C VAL A 210 -13.83 -3.28 6.66
N PHE A 211 -15.15 -3.13 6.77
CA PHE A 211 -15.82 -1.88 6.41
C PHE A 211 -15.47 -0.76 7.39
N GLY A 212 -15.38 -1.05 8.68
CA GLY A 212 -14.90 -0.10 9.70
C GLY A 212 -13.48 0.36 9.42
N PHE A 213 -12.57 -0.57 9.16
CA PHE A 213 -11.17 -0.28 8.82
C PHE A 213 -11.05 0.53 7.51
N MET A 214 -11.68 0.09 6.43
CA MET A 214 -11.60 0.76 5.12
C MET A 214 -12.22 2.17 5.18
N LYS A 215 -13.35 2.33 5.88
CA LYS A 215 -13.97 3.64 6.10
C LYS A 215 -13.03 4.56 6.87
N ALA A 216 -12.41 4.05 7.94
CA ALA A 216 -11.50 4.84 8.74
C ALA A 216 -10.25 5.23 7.96
N GLN A 217 -9.64 4.27 7.26
CA GLN A 217 -8.46 4.50 6.43
C GLN A 217 -8.74 5.53 5.33
N PHE A 218 -9.87 5.42 4.65
CA PHE A 218 -10.26 6.38 3.63
C PHE A 218 -10.49 7.79 4.20
N LEU A 219 -11.17 7.91 5.35
CA LEU A 219 -11.45 9.21 5.97
C LEU A 219 -10.17 9.89 6.48
N VAL A 220 -9.30 9.13 7.15
CA VAL A 220 -8.00 9.60 7.65
C VAL A 220 -7.13 10.03 6.47
N SER A 221 -7.05 9.21 5.43
CA SER A 221 -6.28 9.52 4.24
C SER A 221 -6.80 10.77 3.53
N LEU A 222 -8.12 10.92 3.38
CA LEU A 222 -8.72 12.12 2.78
C LEU A 222 -8.36 13.39 3.56
N LEU A 223 -8.38 13.32 4.88
CA LEU A 223 -7.97 14.44 5.74
C LEU A 223 -6.48 14.75 5.56
N ILE A 224 -5.61 13.72 5.57
CA ILE A 224 -4.16 13.88 5.35
C ILE A 224 -3.86 14.46 3.97
N GLY A 225 -4.53 13.98 2.93
CA GLY A 225 -4.42 14.49 1.57
C GLY A 225 -4.85 15.95 1.46
N GLY A 226 -5.96 16.33 2.09
CA GLY A 226 -6.43 17.71 2.15
C GLY A 226 -5.44 18.64 2.85
N VAL A 227 -4.94 18.24 4.03
CA VAL A 227 -3.94 19.02 4.77
C VAL A 227 -2.62 19.11 3.99
N ALA A 228 -2.17 18.02 3.38
CA ALA A 228 -0.97 18.00 2.55
C ALA A 228 -1.12 18.95 1.35
N PHE A 229 -2.27 18.92 0.66
CA PHE A 229 -2.55 19.80 -0.46
C PHE A 229 -2.49 21.29 -0.06
N ILE A 230 -3.20 21.68 1.02
CA ILE A 230 -3.21 23.07 1.51
C ILE A 230 -1.81 23.49 1.96
N ALA A 231 -1.09 22.66 2.69
CA ALA A 231 0.26 22.98 3.14
C ALA A 231 1.24 23.12 1.96
N LEU A 232 1.15 22.24 0.95
CA LEU A 232 2.00 22.32 -0.23
C LEU A 232 1.66 23.52 -1.12
N LEU A 233 0.42 24.00 -1.15
CA LEU A 233 0.09 25.27 -1.81
C LEU A 233 0.87 26.45 -1.20
N LEU A 234 1.13 26.41 0.11
CA LEU A 234 1.89 27.45 0.81
C LEU A 234 3.41 27.24 0.73
N ILE A 235 3.87 25.98 0.77
CA ILE A 235 5.30 25.64 0.84
C ILE A 235 5.93 25.54 -0.55
N HIS A 236 5.23 24.89 -1.49
CA HIS A 236 5.74 24.60 -2.83
C HIS A 236 4.60 24.51 -3.89
N PRO A 237 3.96 25.64 -4.24
CA PRO A 237 2.73 25.65 -5.04
C PRO A 237 2.82 24.87 -6.36
N LYS A 238 3.98 24.90 -7.03
CA LYS A 238 4.23 24.19 -8.30
C LYS A 238 3.96 22.68 -8.23
N TYR A 239 4.14 22.06 -7.06
CA TYR A 239 3.99 20.61 -6.88
C TYR A 239 2.79 20.26 -5.98
N ALA A 240 1.97 21.25 -5.57
CA ALA A 240 0.93 21.03 -4.58
C ALA A 240 -0.16 20.03 -5.03
N ILE A 241 -0.70 20.21 -6.23
CA ILE A 241 -1.78 19.33 -6.77
C ILE A 241 -1.27 17.90 -6.90
N SER A 242 -0.18 17.71 -7.63
CA SER A 242 0.46 16.42 -7.87
C SER A 242 0.85 15.66 -6.61
N MET A 243 1.65 16.28 -5.73
CA MET A 243 2.21 15.62 -4.57
C MET A 243 1.14 15.50 -3.48
N GLY A 244 0.16 16.41 -3.44
CA GLY A 244 -1.05 16.22 -2.62
C GLY A 244 -1.81 14.96 -3.02
N LEU A 245 -2.02 14.71 -4.32
CA LEU A 245 -2.65 13.48 -4.82
C LEU A 245 -1.80 12.24 -4.56
N VAL A 246 -0.49 12.30 -4.83
CA VAL A 246 0.44 11.18 -4.56
C VAL A 246 0.48 10.84 -3.07
N ILE A 247 0.56 11.85 -2.20
CA ILE A 247 0.51 11.68 -0.75
C ILE A 247 -0.83 11.06 -0.36
N TRP A 248 -1.95 11.56 -0.87
CA TRP A 248 -3.26 10.99 -0.58
C TRP A 248 -3.34 9.50 -0.94
N ILE A 249 -2.94 9.14 -2.17
CA ILE A 249 -2.96 7.75 -2.67
C ILE A 249 -2.06 6.83 -1.84
N ILE A 250 -0.82 7.26 -1.56
CA ILE A 250 0.12 6.46 -0.76
C ILE A 250 -0.37 6.33 0.68
N ASP A 251 -1.00 7.36 1.22
CA ASP A 251 -1.50 7.39 2.58
C ASP A 251 -2.73 6.46 2.79
N VAL A 252 -3.48 6.14 1.72
CA VAL A 252 -4.49 5.05 1.74
C VAL A 252 -3.84 3.71 2.10
N ILE A 253 -2.58 3.48 1.73
CA ILE A 253 -1.86 2.26 2.12
C ILE A 253 -1.48 2.37 3.61
N PRO A 254 -1.93 1.43 4.45
CA PRO A 254 -1.61 1.44 5.88
C PRO A 254 -0.10 1.53 6.14
N PHE A 255 0.32 2.20 7.23
CA PHE A 255 1.71 2.29 7.71
C PHE A 255 2.74 2.97 6.79
N LEU A 256 2.55 3.04 5.47
CA LEU A 256 3.43 3.76 4.55
C LEU A 256 3.29 5.28 4.76
N GLY A 257 2.06 5.78 4.69
CA GLY A 257 1.71 7.16 4.99
C GLY A 257 2.43 8.22 4.15
N SER A 258 2.20 9.48 4.50
CA SER A 258 2.85 10.64 3.87
C SER A 258 4.37 10.71 4.05
N ILE A 259 4.93 10.03 5.06
CA ILE A 259 6.37 10.08 5.37
C ILE A 259 7.22 9.42 4.27
N LEU A 260 6.69 8.40 3.60
CA LEU A 260 7.35 7.72 2.48
C LEU A 260 7.64 8.69 1.33
N VAL A 261 6.81 9.72 1.17
CA VAL A 261 6.97 10.74 0.12
C VAL A 261 7.77 11.94 0.65
N LEU A 262 7.37 12.49 1.80
CA LEU A 262 7.91 13.76 2.28
C LEU A 262 9.35 13.63 2.81
N ALA A 263 9.73 12.51 3.43
CA ALA A 263 11.07 12.38 4.00
C ALA A 263 12.17 12.29 2.92
N PRO A 264 12.08 11.42 1.89
CA PRO A 264 13.04 11.43 0.79
C PRO A 264 13.06 12.77 0.04
N TRP A 265 11.91 13.41 -0.11
CA TRP A 265 11.81 14.69 -0.79
C TRP A 265 12.47 15.83 -0.01
N ALA A 266 12.34 15.84 1.31
CA ALA A 266 13.07 16.78 2.17
C ALA A 266 14.58 16.55 2.09
N ILE A 267 15.03 15.29 2.15
CA ILE A 267 16.45 14.91 2.01
C ILE A 267 17.00 15.43 0.68
N PHE A 268 16.29 15.24 -0.43
CA PHE A 268 16.68 15.78 -1.72
C PHE A 268 16.92 17.30 -1.68
N TYR A 269 16.02 18.06 -1.07
CA TYR A 269 16.18 19.52 -0.96
C TYR A 269 17.32 19.95 -0.04
N PHE A 270 17.63 19.18 1.01
CA PHE A 270 18.84 19.40 1.81
C PHE A 270 20.11 19.20 0.99
N LEU A 271 20.17 18.14 0.18
CA LEU A 271 21.36 17.82 -0.63
C LEU A 271 21.64 18.91 -1.67
N ILE A 272 20.62 19.46 -2.33
CA ILE A 272 20.81 20.55 -3.31
C ILE A 272 20.95 21.94 -2.67
N GLY A 273 21.16 22.01 -1.35
CA GLY A 273 21.40 23.24 -0.61
C GLY A 273 20.19 24.17 -0.46
N ASN A 274 18.96 23.66 -0.59
CA ASN A 274 17.73 24.40 -0.25
C ASN A 274 17.19 23.92 1.10
N THR A 275 17.94 24.26 2.16
CA THR A 275 17.64 23.84 3.54
C THR A 275 16.29 24.36 4.01
N ALA A 276 15.90 25.58 3.65
CA ALA A 276 14.63 26.18 4.04
C ALA A 276 13.43 25.35 3.57
N LEU A 277 13.46 24.88 2.31
CA LEU A 277 12.40 24.05 1.78
C LEU A 277 12.42 22.62 2.36
N GLY A 278 13.62 22.04 2.54
CA GLY A 278 13.78 20.76 3.22
C GLY A 278 13.19 20.75 4.64
N VAL A 279 13.45 21.80 5.42
CA VAL A 279 12.86 21.97 6.77
C VAL A 279 11.34 22.09 6.70
N LYS A 280 10.79 22.90 5.79
CA LYS A 280 9.33 23.03 5.63
C LYS A 280 8.66 21.69 5.32
N LEU A 281 9.27 20.87 4.45
CA LEU A 281 8.77 19.53 4.11
C LEU A 281 8.86 18.55 5.29
N LEU A 282 9.93 18.59 6.08
CA LEU A 282 10.04 17.79 7.31
C LEU A 282 9.01 18.20 8.37
N ILE A 283 8.79 19.51 8.55
CA ILE A 283 7.74 20.00 9.46
C ILE A 283 6.38 19.50 9.00
N LEU A 284 6.09 19.58 7.69
CA LEU A 284 4.85 19.02 7.13
C LEU A 284 4.74 17.51 7.41
N ALA A 285 5.81 16.74 7.21
CA ALA A 285 5.83 15.31 7.51
C ALA A 285 5.50 15.03 8.99
N GLY A 286 6.09 15.81 9.90
CA GLY A 286 5.79 15.75 11.33
C GLY A 286 4.33 16.06 11.66
N ILE A 287 3.78 17.13 11.07
CA ILE A 287 2.37 17.50 11.23
C ILE A 287 1.45 16.37 10.76
N LEU A 288 1.67 15.85 9.55
CA LEU A 288 0.84 14.77 9.00
C LEU A 288 0.96 13.49 9.84
N LEU A 289 2.14 13.19 10.39
CA LEU A 289 2.34 12.06 11.30
C LEU A 289 1.57 12.23 12.62
N ILE A 290 1.58 13.44 13.19
CA ILE A 290 0.82 13.76 14.41
C ILE A 290 -0.68 13.62 14.14
N ILE A 291 -1.15 14.19 13.04
CA ILE A 291 -2.55 14.08 12.59
C ILE A 291 -2.93 12.61 12.46
N ARG A 292 -2.13 11.82 11.74
CA ARG A 292 -2.35 10.37 11.59
C ARG A 292 -2.48 9.69 12.95
N ARG A 293 -1.48 9.85 13.83
CA ARG A 293 -1.49 9.21 15.17
C ARG A 293 -2.63 9.67 16.08
N THR A 294 -3.17 10.88 15.86
CA THR A 294 -4.26 11.43 16.67
C THR A 294 -5.65 11.07 16.12
N VAL A 295 -5.80 11.09 14.79
CA VAL A 295 -7.08 10.92 14.11
C VAL A 295 -7.36 9.45 13.83
N GLU A 296 -6.34 8.67 13.44
CA GLU A 296 -6.50 7.25 13.09
C GLU A 296 -7.14 6.43 14.23
N PRO A 297 -6.70 6.51 15.50
CA PRO A 297 -7.35 5.78 16.59
C PRO A 297 -8.78 6.28 16.89
N LYS A 298 -9.06 7.57 16.69
CA LYS A 298 -10.39 8.15 16.93
C LYS A 298 -11.40 7.72 15.87
N VAL A 299 -10.96 7.64 14.61
CA VAL A 299 -11.80 7.22 13.49
C VAL A 299 -11.95 5.70 13.44
N MET A 300 -10.90 4.95 13.78
CA MET A 300 -10.94 3.48 13.89
C MET A 300 -11.57 2.97 15.20
N GLY A 301 -11.95 3.86 16.12
CA GLY A 301 -12.19 3.61 17.55
C GLY A 301 -12.75 2.23 17.86
N SER A 302 -12.11 1.47 18.77
CA SER A 302 -12.49 0.14 19.31
C SER A 302 -12.94 -0.98 18.35
N HIS A 303 -13.12 -0.75 17.04
CA HIS A 303 -13.76 -1.71 16.13
C HIS A 303 -12.89 -2.91 15.75
N ILE A 304 -11.57 -2.82 15.95
CA ILE A 304 -10.65 -3.87 15.51
C ILE A 304 -10.27 -4.79 16.68
N GLY A 305 -10.30 -4.32 17.93
CA GLY A 305 -10.00 -5.13 19.12
C GLY A 305 -8.60 -5.78 19.15
N LEU A 306 -7.76 -5.51 18.14
CA LEU A 306 -6.42 -6.06 18.01
C LEU A 306 -5.42 -5.19 18.76
N SER A 307 -4.54 -5.83 19.52
CA SER A 307 -3.39 -5.15 20.09
C SER A 307 -2.39 -4.74 18.97
N PRO A 308 -1.59 -3.68 19.17
CA PRO A 308 -0.71 -3.16 18.12
C PRO A 308 0.34 -4.17 17.62
N LEU A 309 0.90 -5.00 18.52
CA LEU A 309 1.98 -5.92 18.19
C LEU A 309 1.54 -7.06 17.25
N PRO A 310 0.46 -7.84 17.54
CA PRO A 310 -0.05 -8.83 16.58
C PRO A 310 -0.44 -8.23 15.24
N THR A 311 -1.03 -7.02 15.25
CA THR A 311 -1.38 -6.30 14.02
C THR A 311 -0.13 -6.04 13.18
N LEU A 312 0.92 -5.47 13.77
CA LEU A 312 2.19 -5.22 13.08
C LEU A 312 2.82 -6.51 12.55
N ILE A 313 2.84 -7.58 13.34
CA ILE A 313 3.40 -8.88 12.93
C ILE A 313 2.64 -9.43 11.73
N ALA A 314 1.30 -9.48 11.78
CA ALA A 314 0.51 -10.04 10.69
C ALA A 314 0.63 -9.21 9.41
N MET A 315 0.77 -7.89 9.54
CA MET A 315 1.01 -7.00 8.41
C MET A 315 2.37 -7.22 7.78
N PHE A 316 3.42 -7.38 8.59
CA PHE A 316 4.76 -7.67 8.09
C PHE A 316 4.83 -9.04 7.41
N VAL A 317 4.28 -10.07 8.05
CA VAL A 317 4.20 -11.42 7.47
C VAL A 317 3.36 -11.41 6.20
N GLY A 318 2.20 -10.75 6.24
CA GLY A 318 1.33 -10.58 5.07
C GLY A 318 2.07 -9.89 3.93
N LEU A 319 2.76 -8.79 4.20
CA LEU A 319 3.58 -8.08 3.22
C LEU A 319 4.62 -8.98 2.56
N LYS A 320 5.29 -9.84 3.34
CA LYS A 320 6.29 -10.77 2.82
C LYS A 320 5.69 -11.91 1.99
N LEU A 321 4.47 -12.36 2.32
CA LEU A 321 3.82 -13.48 1.64
C LEU A 321 3.02 -13.06 0.40
N PHE A 322 2.31 -11.93 0.48
CA PHE A 322 1.31 -11.52 -0.51
C PHE A 322 1.54 -10.08 -1.02
N GLY A 323 2.72 -9.51 -0.77
CA GLY A 323 3.03 -8.13 -1.16
C GLY A 323 2.11 -7.11 -0.48
N ILE A 324 1.88 -5.98 -1.14
CA ILE A 324 1.08 -4.87 -0.59
C ILE A 324 -0.33 -5.32 -0.17
N ILE A 325 -0.91 -6.31 -0.85
CA ILE A 325 -2.24 -6.86 -0.51
C ILE A 325 -2.22 -7.55 0.86
N GLY A 326 -1.12 -8.23 1.18
CA GLY A 326 -0.93 -8.92 2.44
C GLY A 326 -0.93 -8.00 3.66
N LEU A 327 -0.65 -6.71 3.45
CA LEU A 327 -0.76 -5.68 4.47
C LEU A 327 -2.19 -5.52 5.00
N LEU A 328 -3.20 -5.71 4.14
CA LEU A 328 -4.61 -5.71 4.52
C LEU A 328 -5.07 -7.11 4.98
N LEU A 329 -4.62 -8.16 4.28
CA LEU A 329 -5.02 -9.54 4.59
C LEU A 329 -4.47 -10.03 5.93
N GLY A 330 -3.30 -9.58 6.36
CA GLY A 330 -2.67 -9.99 7.62
C GLY A 330 -3.58 -9.75 8.84
N PRO A 331 -3.95 -8.49 9.14
CA PRO A 331 -4.89 -8.19 10.23
C PRO A 331 -6.23 -8.90 10.07
N LEU A 332 -6.74 -9.03 8.83
CA LEU A 332 -7.98 -9.75 8.55
C LEU A 332 -7.91 -11.22 9.01
N LEU A 333 -6.78 -11.89 8.80
CA LEU A 333 -6.58 -13.27 9.25
C LEU A 333 -6.60 -13.37 10.78
N ILE A 334 -6.04 -12.39 11.51
CA ILE A 334 -6.15 -12.38 12.97
C ILE A 334 -7.61 -12.22 13.40
N ILE A 335 -8.35 -11.31 12.77
CA ILE A 335 -9.78 -11.07 13.07
C ILE A 335 -10.58 -12.35 12.77
N LEU A 336 -10.27 -13.06 11.68
CA LEU A 336 -10.87 -14.35 11.36
C LEU A 336 -10.59 -15.38 12.46
N ILE A 337 -9.35 -15.49 12.94
CA ILE A 337 -8.99 -16.41 14.03
C ILE A 337 -9.74 -16.05 15.32
N MET A 338 -9.86 -14.77 15.66
CA MET A 338 -10.62 -14.32 16.82
C MET A 338 -12.11 -14.64 16.68
N ALA A 339 -12.70 -14.37 15.50
CA ALA A 339 -14.09 -14.69 15.22
C ALA A 339 -14.36 -16.21 15.27
N LEU A 340 -13.44 -17.03 14.77
CA LEU A 340 -13.49 -18.50 14.86
C LEU A 340 -13.43 -19.00 16.31
N LYS A 341 -12.62 -18.34 17.16
CA LYS A 341 -12.53 -18.63 18.59
C LYS A 341 -13.83 -18.27 19.30
N GLU A 342 -14.37 -17.09 19.05
CA GLU A 342 -15.63 -16.63 19.63
C GLU A 342 -16.85 -17.47 19.21
N ALA A 343 -16.87 -17.95 17.96
CA ALA A 343 -17.88 -18.88 17.47
C ALA A 343 -17.76 -20.32 18.06
N GLY A 344 -16.76 -20.55 18.93
CA GLY A 344 -16.50 -21.83 19.57
C GLY A 344 -16.02 -22.92 18.61
N ILE A 345 -15.54 -22.55 17.42
CA ILE A 345 -14.98 -23.49 16.42
C ILE A 345 -13.55 -23.86 16.82
N ILE A 346 -12.74 -22.87 17.22
CA ILE A 346 -11.40 -23.08 17.74
C ILE A 346 -11.48 -23.07 19.27
N LYS A 347 -11.47 -24.25 19.89
CA LYS A 347 -11.31 -24.40 21.35
C LYS A 347 -9.84 -24.27 21.73
N MET A 348 -9.25 -23.08 21.58
CA MET A 348 -7.93 -22.78 22.16
C MET A 348 -8.14 -22.41 23.63
N GLN A 349 -8.23 -23.43 24.48
CA GLN A 349 -8.23 -23.30 25.94
C GLN A 349 -6.79 -23.14 26.43
N TRP A 350 -6.18 -21.99 26.19
CA TRP A 350 -5.00 -21.61 26.98
C TRP A 350 -5.52 -20.98 28.27
N LYS A 351 -5.50 -21.75 29.35
CA LYS A 351 -5.41 -21.18 30.70
C LYS A 351 -3.97 -20.70 30.84
N ILE A 352 -3.77 -19.40 30.90
CA ILE A 352 -2.59 -18.85 31.57
C ILE A 352 -3.02 -18.62 33.01
#